data_AF-A0A6I9NNE0-F1
#
_entry.id   AF-A0A6I9NNE0-F1
#
_cell.length_a   1.000
_cell.length_b   1.000
_cell.length_c   1.000
_cell.angle_alpha   90.00
_cell.angle_beta   90.00
_cell.angle_gamma   90.00
#
_symmetry.space_group_name_H-M   'P 1'
#
loop_
_entity.id
_entity.type
_entity.pdbx_description
1 polymer ?
#
loop_
_entity_poly.entity_id
_entity_poly.type
_entity_poly.pdbx_seq_one_letter_code
_entity_poly.pdbx_strand_id
1 'polypeptide(L)'
;MAANMYRVGDYVYFENSSSNPLLIRRIEELNKTANGNVEAKVVCFYRRRDISGTLIALADKHARELEEEMENPEMADLPEKHKHQLRHRELFLSRQLESLPATHI
;
A
#
# COMPACT_ATOMS: atom_id res chain seq x y z
N MET A 1 24.20 0.24 19.06
CA MET A 1 23.66 1.20 18.07
C MET A 1 22.32 0.67 17.61
N ALA A 2 21.22 1.38 17.83
CA ALA A 2 19.94 0.99 17.25
C ALA A 2 20.05 1.18 15.72
N ALA A 3 19.92 0.10 14.97
CA ALA A 3 19.90 0.16 13.51
C ALA A 3 18.66 0.94 13.07
N ASN A 4 18.80 1.82 12.07
CA ASN A 4 17.66 2.44 11.42
C ASN A 4 16.82 1.34 10.75
N MET A 5 15.72 0.96 11.41
CA MET A 5 14.88 -0.19 11.07
C MET A 5 14.12 0.00 9.74
N TYR A 6 13.90 1.24 9.32
CA TYR A 6 13.15 1.61 8.12
C TYR A 6 13.91 2.62 7.27
N ARG A 7 13.67 2.59 5.96
CA ARG A 7 14.30 3.43 4.95
C ARG A 7 13.26 4.04 4.01
N VAL A 8 13.66 5.12 3.34
CA VAL A 8 12.88 5.68 2.23
C VAL A 8 12.72 4.63 1.14
N GLY A 9 11.50 4.46 0.65
CA GLY A 9 11.09 3.45 -0.30
C GLY A 9 10.42 2.23 0.34
N ASP A 10 10.57 2.02 1.65
CA ASP A 10 9.99 0.86 2.33
C ASP A 10 8.46 0.95 2.39
N TYR A 11 7.81 -0.20 2.23
CA TYR A 11 6.39 -0.38 2.48
C TYR A 11 6.20 -0.83 3.92
N VAL A 12 5.36 -0.10 4.63
CA VAL A 12 5.18 -0.27 6.07
C VAL A 12 3.71 -0.35 6.44
N TYR A 13 3.45 -1.09 7.50
CA TYR A 13 2.15 -1.10 8.14
C TYR A 13 2.07 0.05 9.14
N PHE A 14 0.92 0.71 9.19
CA PHE A 14 0.67 1.79 10.13
C PHE A 14 -0.55 1.46 10.98
N GLU A 15 -0.42 1.69 12.28
CA GLU A 15 -1.56 1.68 13.19
C GLU A 15 -2.34 3.01 13.08
N ASN A 16 -3.63 2.92 12.77
CA ASN A 16 -4.55 4.07 12.80
C ASN A 16 -5.48 4.01 14.02
N SER A 17 -5.89 2.80 14.39
CA SER A 17 -6.66 2.51 15.61
C SER A 17 -6.56 1.02 15.90
N SER A 18 -6.58 0.63 17.17
CA SER A 18 -6.50 -0.78 17.59
C SER A 18 -7.60 -1.69 17.04
N SER A 19 -8.75 -1.12 16.63
CA SER A 19 -9.90 -1.88 16.12
C SER A 19 -9.90 -2.07 14.59
N ASN A 20 -9.01 -1.40 13.87
CA ASN A 20 -8.98 -1.45 12.40
C ASN A 20 -7.73 -2.18 11.90
N PRO A 21 -7.81 -2.87 10.75
CA PRO A 21 -6.64 -3.44 10.12
C PRO A 21 -5.57 -2.38 9.82
N LEU A 22 -4.29 -2.74 9.96
CA LEU A 22 -3.16 -1.85 9.71
C LEU A 22 -3.21 -1.24 8.30
N LEU A 23 -2.91 0.05 8.18
CA LEU A 23 -2.86 0.74 6.90
C LEU A 23 -1.52 0.46 6.21
N ILE A 24 -1.51 0.38 4.88
CA ILE A 24 -0.26 0.20 4.14
C ILE A 24 0.15 1.57 3.61
N ARG A 25 1.42 1.92 3.83
CA ARG A 25 1.99 3.16 3.31
C ARG A 25 3.41 2.92 2.81
N ARG A 26 3.88 3.78 1.90
CA ARG A 26 5.28 3.80 1.45
C ARG A 26 5.98 5.03 1.99
N ILE A 27 7.17 4.86 2.55
CA ILE A 27 7.97 5.96 3.08
C ILE A 27 8.60 6.73 1.91
N GLU A 28 8.29 8.02 1.78
CA GLU A 28 8.95 8.93 0.84
C GLU A 28 10.03 9.77 1.52
N GLU A 29 9.87 10.06 2.81
CA GLU A 29 10.81 10.88 3.57
C GLU A 29 10.80 10.48 5.04
N LEU A 30 11.97 10.54 5.69
CA LEU A 30 12.12 10.36 7.13
C LEU A 30 12.83 11.58 7.71
N ASN A 31 12.13 12.31 8.58
CA ASN A 31 12.62 13.52 9.20
C ASN A 31 12.87 13.29 10.68
N LYS A 32 14.13 13.43 11.10
CA LYS A 32 14.51 13.36 12.51
C LYS A 32 14.66 14.77 13.08
N THR A 33 13.82 15.10 14.05
CA THR A 33 13.90 16.37 14.79
C THR A 33 15.11 16.40 15.73
N ALA A 34 15.54 17.60 16.13
CA ALA A 34 16.64 17.78 17.10
C ALA A 34 16.37 17.09 18.45
N ASN A 35 15.10 16.93 18.83
CA ASN A 35 14.67 16.25 20.04
C ASN A 35 14.70 14.72 19.93
N GLY A 36 15.05 14.19 18.75
CA GLY A 36 15.16 12.75 18.49
C GLY A 36 13.90 12.09 17.95
N ASN A 37 12.76 12.79 17.91
CA ASN A 37 11.53 12.28 17.30
C ASN A 37 11.70 12.13 15.79
N VAL A 38 11.13 11.06 15.23
CA VAL A 38 11.16 10.77 13.79
C VAL A 38 9.76 10.86 13.24
N GLU A 39 9.57 11.69 12.22
CA GLU A 39 8.35 11.78 11.42
C GLU A 39 8.58 11.13 10.06
N ALA A 40 7.60 10.37 9.60
CA ALA A 40 7.61 9.73 8.30
C ALA A 40 6.60 10.42 7.39
N LYS A 41 7.09 10.94 6.26
CA LYS A 41 6.23 11.38 5.16
C LYS A 41 6.01 10.20 4.25
N VAL A 42 4.74 9.87 4.05
CA VAL A 42 4.34 8.58 3.51
C VAL A 42 3.25 8.72 2.47
N VAL A 43 3.32 7.91 1.41
CA VAL A 43 2.24 7.77 0.42
C VAL A 43 1.26 6.71 0.89
N CYS A 44 -0.03 7.02 0.82
CA CYS A 44 -1.10 6.12 1.24
C CYS A 44 -1.41 5.08 0.16
N PHE A 45 -1.53 3.82 0.57
CA PHE A 45 -2.19 2.79 -0.22
C PHE A 45 -3.59 2.56 0.31
N TYR A 46 -4.54 2.40 -0.61
CA TYR A 46 -5.90 2.04 -0.27
C TYR A 46 -6.20 0.61 -0.63
N ARG A 47 -7.00 -0.05 0.20
CA ARG A 47 -7.58 -1.34 -0.17
C ARG A 47 -8.80 -1.08 -1.02
N ARG A 48 -9.24 -2.11 -1.73
CA ARG A 48 -10.43 -2.04 -2.58
C ARG A 48 -11.68 -1.50 -1.88
N ARG A 49 -11.91 -1.86 -0.61
CA ARG A 49 -13.08 -1.38 0.16
C ARG A 49 -12.99 0.09 0.60
N ASP A 50 -11.79 0.67 0.57
CA ASP A 50 -11.53 2.02 1.06
C ASP A 50 -11.64 3.08 -0.07
N ILE A 51 -11.84 2.64 -1.32
CA ILE A 51 -11.99 3.51 -2.50
C ILE A 51 -13.40 3.40 -3.10
N SER A 52 -13.81 4.42 -3.85
CA SER A 52 -15.16 4.49 -4.44
C SER A 52 -15.36 3.43 -5.53
N GLY A 53 -16.61 2.96 -5.68
CA GLY A 53 -16.97 1.96 -6.69
C GLY A 53 -16.59 2.36 -8.13
N THR A 54 -16.65 3.65 -8.45
CA THR A 54 -16.23 4.18 -9.76
C THR A 54 -14.73 3.97 -10.01
N LEU A 55 -13.89 4.19 -8.99
CA LEU A 55 -12.44 3.97 -9.10
C LEU A 55 -12.11 2.48 -9.18
N ILE A 56 -12.85 1.63 -8.45
CA ILE A 56 -12.71 0.17 -8.55
C ILE A 56 -13.01 -0.29 -9.97
N ALA A 57 -14.11 0.17 -10.58
CA ALA A 57 -14.48 -0.22 -11.93
C ALA A 57 -13.43 0.21 -12.97
N LEU A 58 -12.85 1.40 -12.79
CA LEU A 58 -11.76 1.88 -13.65
C LEU A 58 -10.50 1.04 -13.47
N ALA A 59 -10.15 0.69 -12.22
CA ALA A 59 -8.99 -0.14 -11.94
C ALA A 59 -9.14 -1.57 -12.47
N ASP A 60 -10.33 -2.17 -12.34
CA ASP A 60 -10.64 -3.48 -12.94
C ASP A 60 -10.51 -3.44 -14.47
N LYS A 61 -10.91 -2.33 -15.10
CA LYS A 61 -10.74 -2.15 -16.54
C LYS A 61 -9.28 -2.10 -16.94
N HIS A 62 -8.47 -1.28 -16.27
CA HIS A 62 -7.03 -1.18 -16.54
C HIS A 62 -6.27 -2.47 -16.25
N ALA A 63 -6.65 -3.21 -15.19
CA ALA A 63 -6.05 -4.50 -14.88
C ALA A 63 -6.27 -5.51 -16.03
N ARG A 64 -7.49 -5.56 -16.59
CA ARG A 64 -7.77 -6.41 -17.76
C ARG A 64 -6.98 -5.99 -18.99
N GLU A 65 -6.89 -4.69 -19.27
CA GLU A 65 -6.08 -4.18 -20.40
C GLU A 65 -4.61 -4.58 -20.25
N LEU A 66 -4.04 -4.48 -19.05
CA LEU A 66 -2.68 -4.92 -18.74
C LEU A 66 -2.50 -6.44 -18.88
N GLU A 67 -3.48 -7.24 -18.44
CA GLU A 67 -3.45 -8.71 -18.61
C GLU A 67 -3.54 -9.12 -20.08
N GLU A 68 -4.24 -8.36 -20.91
CA GLU A 68 -4.32 -8.59 -22.36
C GLU A 68 -3.02 -8.18 -23.09
N GLU A 69 -2.36 -7.11 -22.64
CA GLU A 69 -1.08 -6.63 -23.19
C GLU A 69 0.12 -7.50 -22.73
N MET A 70 0.08 -7.97 -21.49
CA MET A 70 1.07 -8.87 -20.93
C MET A 70 0.61 -10.30 -21.23
N GLU A 71 1.03 -10.89 -22.35
CA GLU A 71 0.88 -12.33 -22.65
C GLU A 71 1.63 -13.19 -21.60
N ASN A 72 1.25 -13.13 -20.32
CA ASN A 72 1.92 -13.77 -19.21
C ASN A 72 1.17 -15.04 -18.79
N PRO A 73 1.53 -16.22 -19.32
CA PRO A 73 0.79 -17.46 -19.11
C PRO A 73 0.69 -17.89 -17.64
N GLU A 74 1.64 -17.49 -16.78
CA GLU A 74 1.64 -17.86 -15.36
C GLU A 74 0.46 -17.27 -14.56
N MET A 75 -0.06 -16.10 -14.93
CA MET A 75 -1.20 -15.48 -14.23
C MET A 75 -2.55 -16.06 -14.69
N ALA A 76 -2.62 -16.52 -15.95
CA ALA A 76 -3.83 -17.10 -16.52
C ALA A 76 -4.20 -18.43 -15.84
N ASP A 77 -3.20 -19.26 -15.51
CA ASP A 77 -3.37 -20.61 -14.96
C ASP A 77 -3.54 -20.69 -13.44
N LEU A 78 -3.53 -19.55 -12.74
CA LEU A 78 -3.79 -19.55 -11.30
C LEU A 78 -5.22 -20.06 -11.00
N PRO A 79 -5.38 -21.00 -10.04
CA PRO A 79 -6.70 -21.44 -9.61
C PRO A 79 -7.57 -20.26 -9.16
N GLU A 80 -8.88 -20.33 -9.46
CA GLU A 80 -9.83 -19.25 -9.14
C GLU A 80 -9.79 -18.83 -7.67
N LYS A 81 -9.59 -19.79 -6.76
CA LYS A 81 -9.43 -19.52 -5.32
C LYS A 81 -8.21 -18.63 -5.03
N HIS A 82 -7.09 -18.83 -5.72
CA HIS A 82 -5.89 -18.01 -5.55
C HIS A 82 -6.09 -16.62 -6.14
N LYS A 83 -6.70 -16.50 -7.32
CA LYS A 83 -7.07 -15.20 -7.91
C LYS A 83 -7.96 -14.40 -6.96
N HIS A 84 -8.98 -15.04 -6.40
CA HIS A 84 -9.85 -14.42 -5.40
C HIS A 84 -9.08 -13.92 -4.16
N GLN A 85 -8.16 -14.73 -3.62
CA GLN A 85 -7.33 -14.35 -2.46
C GLN A 85 -6.38 -13.19 -2.77
N LEU A 86 -5.83 -13.13 -3.98
CA LEU A 86 -4.97 -12.03 -4.43
C LEU A 86 -5.78 -10.73 -4.54
N ARG A 87 -7.00 -10.79 -5.07
CA ARG A 87 -7.90 -9.62 -5.15
C ARG A 87 -8.22 -9.00 -3.79
N HIS A 88 -8.34 -9.80 -2.72
CA HIS A 88 -8.51 -9.29 -1.35
C HIS A 88 -7.27 -8.59 -0.79
N ARG A 89 -6.11 -8.81 -1.42
CA ARG A 89 -4.83 -8.18 -1.06
C ARG A 89 -4.44 -7.06 -2.03
N GLU A 90 -5.32 -6.70 -2.96
CA GLU A 90 -5.09 -5.56 -3.85
C GLU A 90 -4.93 -4.26 -3.07
N LEU A 91 -3.90 -3.52 -3.44
CA LEU A 91 -3.59 -2.20 -2.92
C LEU A 91 -3.45 -1.22 -4.07
N PHE A 92 -4.07 -0.06 -3.92
CA PHE A 92 -4.06 1.01 -4.90
C PHE A 92 -3.13 2.12 -4.43
N LEU A 93 -2.10 2.40 -5.22
CA LEU A 93 -1.20 3.53 -4.99
C LEU A 93 -1.99 4.83 -5.19
N SER A 94 -1.95 5.71 -4.19
CA SER A 94 -2.58 7.03 -4.27
C SER A 94 -1.55 8.14 -4.47
N ARG A 95 -2.05 9.36 -4.72
CA ARG A 95 -1.25 10.59 -4.66
C ARG A 95 -1.33 11.27 -3.29
N GLN A 96 -2.01 10.66 -2.31
CA GLN A 96 -2.18 11.23 -0.98
C GLN A 96 -0.91 11.03 -0.16
N LEU A 97 -0.39 12.14 0.35
CA LEU A 97 0.76 12.19 1.23
C LEU A 97 0.31 12.59 2.63
N GLU A 98 0.82 11.89 3.62
CA GLU A 98 0.59 12.17 5.04
C GLU A 98 1.94 12.25 5.76
N SER A 99 2.00 13.06 6.82
CA SER A 99 3.15 13.11 7.73
C SER A 99 2.70 12.61 9.09
N LEU A 100 3.28 11.51 9.54
CA LEU A 100 2.88 10.82 10.77
C LEU A 100 4.12 10.47 11.61
N PRO A 101 3.99 10.39 12.95
CA PRO A 101 5.07 9.88 13.79
C PRO A 101 5.47 8.47 13.36
N ALA A 102 6.78 8.22 13.24
CA ALA A 102 7.30 6.89 12.88
C ALA A 102 7.02 5.83 13.96
N THR A 103 6.56 6.23 15.14
CA THR A 103 6.08 5.32 16.20
C THR A 103 4.78 4.60 15.85
N HIS A 104 4.07 5.02 14.81
CA HIS A 104 2.87 4.33 14.32
C HIS A 104 3.20 3.20 13.34
N ILE A 105 4.48 3.00 13.00
CA ILE A 105 4.96 1.93 12.11
C ILE A 105 5.14 0.62 12.87
#